data_AF-A0A804Q0N0-F1
#
_entry.id   AF-A0A804Q0N0-F1
#
_cell.length_a   1.000
_cell.length_b   1.000
_cell.length_c   1.000
_cell.angle_alpha   90.00
_cell.angle_beta   90.00
_cell.angle_gamma   90.00
#
_symmetry.space_group_name_H-M   'P 1'
#
loop_
_entity.id
_entity.type
_entity.pdbx_description
1 polymer ?
#
loop_
_entity_poly.entity_id
_entity_poly.type
_entity_poly.pdbx_seq_one_letter_code
_entity_poly.pdbx_strand_id
1 'polypeptide(L)'
;MAAEPSPSVPSTAAEDMETLALDSSSSSAAATASASDPLLRPPTSPTAAASDDPFVIDDFLDEDDFTAPPPSVAGPPPAVLGDAASPVFPKITVSDPKKHAEPSGGGAAGVIPGSGSYFSYLITTRFAGGGGEVRVRRRFRDVVALADGLAAAHRGLFVPARPDKSVLEGQVLQRHNFVSQRCAALQRYLCRLAAHPIVGQSPGLRTFLTEPGAIPAFQSEAPRYWTTTVNAAAPMVQMKAGRDLFGMFKGLKQTMVNGMVATKPPPVEQETDTEFLAHKARFEDLQQQLTTTSQQAEALVKAQDGYRETTGHLGMTLIKLAKFEREQATCNSLRRRSGEIHNFANSVLKMSRSQIKLNSEIVKHLGSIHEYLEMMISVHHAFTDRSNALHYVQILSADLFSLHIRARRLESSSARDMGHEWSTYQKVEGLKETIRSAEAAKSDAVREYESIKENNKIEIKRFDKERRHDFIEMLKGFVITQVSYSDHFANMWTKVTEETEVYANRSS
;
A
#
# COMPACT_ATOMS: atom_id res chain seq x y z
N MET A 1 21.92 44.78 -16.75
CA MET A 1 23.20 44.69 -17.48
C MET A 1 23.72 43.28 -17.33
N ALA A 2 24.23 42.72 -18.44
CA ALA A 2 24.83 41.40 -18.60
C ALA A 2 23.86 40.20 -18.59
N ALA A 3 23.46 39.82 -19.80
CA ALA A 3 22.97 38.51 -20.17
C ALA A 3 24.16 37.61 -20.60
N GLU A 4 23.85 36.31 -20.73
CA GLU A 4 24.58 35.22 -21.42
C GLU A 4 25.51 34.29 -20.60
N PRO A 5 25.67 33.01 -21.02
CA PRO A 5 24.64 32.13 -21.58
C PRO A 5 24.69 30.67 -21.06
N SER A 6 23.58 29.97 -21.31
CA SER A 6 23.33 28.56 -21.01
C SER A 6 24.19 27.59 -21.85
N PRO A 7 24.70 26.48 -21.26
CA PRO A 7 25.36 25.41 -22.00
C PRO A 7 24.35 24.41 -22.59
N SER A 8 24.66 23.98 -23.81
CA SER A 8 23.88 23.12 -24.71
C SER A 8 23.84 21.65 -24.29
N VAL A 9 22.69 21.03 -24.58
CA VAL A 9 22.33 19.63 -24.37
C VAL A 9 22.96 18.74 -25.46
N PRO A 10 23.63 17.63 -25.12
CA PRO A 10 23.98 16.60 -26.10
C PRO A 10 22.79 15.64 -26.28
N SER A 11 22.28 15.60 -27.51
CA SER A 11 21.37 14.59 -28.05
C SER A 11 22.18 13.66 -28.94
N THR A 12 22.08 12.35 -28.71
CA THR A 12 22.50 11.20 -29.56
C THR A 12 22.55 9.98 -28.63
N ALA A 13 22.16 8.77 -29.00
CA ALA A 13 21.39 8.22 -30.10
C ALA A 13 20.91 6.85 -29.57
N ALA A 14 19.84 6.33 -30.17
CA ALA A 14 19.27 5.02 -29.89
C ALA A 14 20.34 3.91 -29.94
N GLU A 15 20.38 3.07 -28.90
CA GLU A 15 21.07 1.77 -28.95
C GLU A 15 20.02 0.67 -28.82
N ASP A 16 20.10 -0.22 -29.80
CA ASP A 16 19.15 -1.23 -30.18
C ASP A 16 18.92 -2.30 -29.10
N MET A 17 17.65 -2.71 -29.00
CA MET A 17 17.20 -3.86 -28.23
C MET A 17 17.75 -5.15 -28.83
N GLU A 18 18.78 -5.71 -28.21
CA GLU A 18 19.27 -7.05 -28.53
C GLU A 18 18.38 -8.11 -27.84
N THR A 19 17.60 -8.79 -28.67
CA THR A 19 16.69 -9.89 -28.34
C THR A 19 17.47 -11.14 -27.95
N LEU A 20 17.36 -11.59 -26.69
CA LEU A 20 17.89 -12.88 -26.26
C LEU A 20 16.85 -13.99 -26.46
N ALA A 21 17.14 -14.84 -27.45
CA ALA A 21 16.42 -16.05 -27.80
C ALA A 21 16.54 -17.10 -26.69
N LEU A 22 15.40 -17.64 -26.26
CA LEU A 22 15.31 -18.86 -25.44
C LEU A 22 14.84 -20.01 -26.35
N ASP A 23 15.80 -20.62 -27.02
CA ASP A 23 15.64 -21.92 -27.65
C ASP A 23 16.02 -23.01 -26.65
N SER A 24 15.11 -23.98 -26.44
CA SER A 24 15.36 -25.42 -26.58
C SER A 24 14.31 -26.24 -25.83
N SER A 25 13.30 -26.64 -26.59
CA SER A 25 12.99 -28.03 -26.92
C SER A 25 12.85 -29.09 -25.81
N SER A 26 11.63 -29.61 -25.78
CA SER A 26 11.26 -31.04 -25.81
C SER A 26 11.42 -31.89 -24.55
N SER A 27 10.28 -32.27 -23.98
CA SER A 27 9.98 -33.69 -23.78
C SER A 27 8.48 -33.93 -23.88
N SER A 28 8.15 -34.90 -24.74
CA SER A 28 6.84 -35.32 -25.17
C SER A 28 6.29 -36.40 -24.25
N ALA A 29 5.04 -36.26 -23.79
CA ALA A 29 4.24 -37.41 -23.36
C ALA A 29 2.75 -37.10 -23.57
N ALA A 30 2.14 -37.91 -24.41
CA ALA A 30 0.78 -37.80 -24.91
C ALA A 30 -0.27 -38.07 -23.82
N ALA A 31 -1.31 -37.23 -23.76
CA ALA A 31 -2.61 -37.57 -23.18
C ALA A 31 -3.72 -36.84 -23.97
N THR A 32 -4.25 -37.58 -24.93
CA THR A 32 -5.59 -37.56 -25.52
C THR A 32 -6.57 -36.43 -25.14
N ALA A 33 -6.89 -35.63 -26.17
CA ALA A 33 -8.24 -35.22 -26.59
C ALA A 33 -9.24 -34.79 -25.49
N SER A 34 -9.11 -33.55 -25.03
CA SER A 34 -10.24 -32.78 -24.49
C SER A 34 -10.55 -31.65 -25.46
N ALA A 35 -11.74 -31.73 -26.07
CA ALA A 35 -12.28 -30.77 -27.01
C ALA A 35 -12.20 -29.33 -26.47
N SER A 36 -11.34 -28.52 -27.06
CA SER A 36 -11.23 -27.09 -26.74
C SER A 36 -12.42 -26.35 -27.34
N ASP A 37 -13.28 -25.85 -26.45
CA ASP A 37 -14.43 -25.01 -26.72
C ASP A 37 -14.04 -23.73 -27.49
N PRO A 38 -14.60 -23.47 -28.69
CA PRO A 38 -14.21 -22.35 -29.54
C PRO A 38 -14.77 -20.98 -29.12
N LEU A 39 -15.35 -20.84 -27.92
CA LEU A 39 -15.85 -19.53 -27.44
C LEU A 39 -14.78 -18.60 -26.84
N LEU A 40 -13.51 -19.01 -26.77
CA LEU A 40 -12.44 -18.19 -26.17
C LEU A 40 -11.60 -17.37 -27.16
N ARG A 41 -12.04 -17.13 -28.40
CA ARG A 41 -11.35 -16.19 -29.29
C ARG A 41 -12.27 -15.50 -30.30
N PRO A 42 -12.77 -14.28 -30.03
CA PRO A 42 -13.42 -13.50 -31.06
C PRO A 42 -12.35 -13.04 -32.08
N PRO A 43 -12.59 -13.16 -33.39
CA PRO A 43 -11.67 -12.70 -34.41
C PRO A 43 -11.61 -11.17 -34.43
N THR A 44 -10.40 -10.64 -34.42
CA THR A 44 -10.08 -9.22 -34.58
C THR A 44 -10.64 -8.71 -35.91
N SER A 45 -11.74 -7.96 -35.86
CA SER A 45 -12.29 -7.28 -37.03
C SER A 45 -11.59 -5.93 -37.22
N PRO A 46 -11.27 -5.53 -38.46
CA PRO A 46 -10.39 -4.40 -38.71
C PRO A 46 -11.09 -3.06 -38.52
N THR A 47 -10.31 -2.14 -37.96
CA THR A 47 -10.59 -0.75 -37.64
C THR A 47 -11.15 0.00 -38.86
N ALA A 48 -12.46 0.16 -38.94
CA ALA A 48 -13.10 1.10 -39.85
C ALA A 48 -13.44 2.37 -39.05
N ALA A 49 -12.67 3.42 -39.31
CA ALA A 49 -12.89 4.76 -38.80
C ALA A 49 -14.24 5.29 -39.32
N ALA A 50 -15.19 5.56 -38.42
CA ALA A 50 -16.39 6.31 -38.74
C ALA A 50 -16.83 7.12 -37.51
N SER A 51 -16.46 8.40 -37.57
CA SER A 51 -17.14 9.57 -37.01
C SER A 51 -17.74 9.46 -35.60
N ASP A 52 -16.99 10.03 -34.65
CA ASP A 52 -17.50 10.60 -33.41
C ASP A 52 -18.67 11.56 -33.71
N ASP A 53 -19.89 11.14 -33.39
CA ASP A 53 -20.96 12.08 -33.04
C ASP A 53 -21.47 11.68 -31.65
N PRO A 54 -21.21 12.49 -30.61
CA PRO A 54 -21.59 12.19 -29.24
C PRO A 54 -23.10 12.41 -29.12
N PHE A 55 -23.87 11.36 -29.39
CA PHE A 55 -25.31 11.39 -29.22
C PHE A 55 -25.63 11.43 -27.72
N VAL A 56 -26.03 12.62 -27.27
CA VAL A 56 -26.46 12.91 -25.90
C VAL A 56 -27.57 11.93 -25.52
N ILE A 57 -27.34 11.23 -24.41
CA ILE A 57 -28.26 10.29 -23.79
C ILE A 57 -29.45 11.10 -23.28
N ASP A 58 -30.53 11.15 -24.06
CA ASP A 58 -31.78 11.77 -23.63
C ASP A 58 -32.49 10.83 -22.65
N ASP A 59 -32.77 11.36 -21.45
CA ASP A 59 -33.38 10.75 -20.26
C ASP A 59 -34.80 10.21 -20.52
N PHE A 60 -34.94 9.16 -21.34
CA PHE A 60 -36.20 8.48 -21.62
C PHE A 60 -36.18 6.99 -21.24
N LEU A 61 -35.59 6.68 -20.11
CA LEU A 61 -35.92 5.48 -19.36
C LEU A 61 -36.55 5.96 -18.06
N ASP A 62 -37.88 5.98 -18.04
CA ASP A 62 -38.66 6.21 -16.84
C ASP A 62 -38.02 5.42 -15.70
N GLU A 63 -37.52 6.14 -14.70
CA GLU A 63 -37.05 5.58 -13.43
C GLU A 63 -38.28 5.06 -12.66
N ASP A 64 -38.96 4.05 -13.22
CA ASP A 64 -39.79 3.18 -12.43
C ASP A 64 -38.84 2.33 -11.59
N ASP A 65 -38.57 2.89 -10.42
CA ASP A 65 -37.90 2.35 -9.25
C ASP A 65 -38.54 1.00 -8.85
N PHE A 66 -38.25 -0.03 -9.63
CA PHE A 66 -38.27 -1.41 -9.16
C PHE A 66 -36.83 -1.85 -8.97
N THR A 67 -36.11 -1.08 -8.16
CA THR A 67 -34.81 -1.49 -7.64
C THR A 67 -35.06 -2.66 -6.70
N ALA A 68 -35.10 -3.89 -7.25
CA ALA A 68 -35.07 -5.08 -6.43
C ALA A 68 -33.88 -4.92 -5.47
N PRO A 69 -34.11 -4.99 -4.14
CA PRO A 69 -33.02 -4.91 -3.19
C PRO A 69 -32.01 -6.00 -3.54
N PRO A 70 -30.71 -5.74 -3.39
CA PRO A 70 -29.71 -6.79 -3.58
C PRO A 70 -30.13 -8.01 -2.73
N PRO A 71 -29.89 -9.24 -3.22
CA PRO A 71 -30.19 -10.43 -2.43
C PRO A 71 -29.58 -10.23 -1.04
N SER A 72 -30.40 -10.40 -0.01
CA SER A 72 -29.95 -10.23 1.37
C SER A 72 -28.90 -11.30 1.64
N VAL A 73 -27.63 -10.90 1.53
CA VAL A 73 -26.52 -11.67 2.05
C VAL A 73 -26.67 -11.59 3.57
N ALA A 74 -27.39 -12.55 4.14
CA ALA A 74 -27.38 -12.79 5.57
C ALA A 74 -25.96 -13.21 5.93
N GLY A 75 -25.10 -12.21 6.19
CA GLY A 75 -23.78 -12.44 6.75
C GLY A 75 -23.98 -13.21 8.06
N PRO A 76 -23.18 -14.26 8.31
CA PRO A 76 -23.27 -14.99 9.56
C PRO A 76 -23.08 -14.00 10.72
N PRO A 77 -23.83 -14.14 11.83
CA PRO A 77 -23.69 -13.25 12.97
C PRO A 77 -22.23 -13.27 13.43
N PRO A 78 -21.68 -12.12 13.88
CA PRO A 78 -20.27 -12.02 14.23
C PRO A 78 -19.97 -13.11 15.25
N ALA A 79 -19.14 -14.06 14.85
CA ALA A 79 -18.66 -15.10 15.72
C ALA A 79 -18.04 -14.41 16.93
N VAL A 80 -18.61 -14.66 18.10
CA VAL A 80 -18.15 -14.14 19.39
C VAL A 80 -16.84 -14.87 19.71
N LEU A 81 -15.77 -14.51 19.01
CA LEU A 81 -14.43 -14.99 19.27
C LEU A 81 -13.82 -14.07 20.30
N GLY A 82 -13.66 -14.63 21.50
CA GLY A 82 -13.13 -13.96 22.66
C GLY A 82 -11.70 -13.43 22.48
N ASP A 83 -11.43 -12.44 23.33
CA ASP A 83 -10.12 -11.97 23.76
C ASP A 83 -9.23 -11.21 22.76
N ALA A 84 -9.84 -10.54 21.79
CA ALA A 84 -9.26 -9.31 21.27
C ALA A 84 -9.81 -8.13 22.11
N ALA A 85 -8.97 -7.53 22.96
CA ALA A 85 -9.33 -6.31 23.66
C ALA A 85 -9.91 -5.31 22.64
N SER A 86 -11.14 -4.84 22.87
CA SER A 86 -11.79 -3.90 21.95
C SER A 86 -10.88 -2.70 21.74
N PRO A 87 -10.73 -2.21 20.49
CA PRO A 87 -9.84 -1.09 20.21
C PRO A 87 -10.26 0.11 21.06
N VAL A 88 -9.28 0.79 21.66
CA VAL A 88 -9.52 1.97 22.52
C VAL A 88 -10.32 3.05 21.77
N PHE A 89 -10.07 3.17 20.46
CA PHE A 89 -10.74 4.09 19.55
C PHE A 89 -11.53 3.31 18.48
N PRO A 90 -12.74 2.81 18.81
CA PRO A 90 -13.53 1.99 17.88
C PRO A 90 -13.99 2.73 16.62
N LYS A 91 -14.02 4.06 16.64
CA LYS A 91 -14.42 4.86 15.47
C LYS A 91 -13.65 6.16 15.40
N ILE A 92 -12.99 6.37 14.26
CA ILE A 92 -12.32 7.61 13.89
C ILE A 92 -12.86 8.04 12.52
N THR A 93 -13.30 9.29 12.41
CA THR A 93 -13.73 9.86 11.13
C THR A 93 -13.01 11.16 10.84
N VAL A 94 -12.65 11.39 9.58
CA VAL A 94 -11.96 12.61 9.12
C VAL A 94 -12.83 13.33 8.11
N SER A 95 -13.26 14.55 8.45
CA SER A 95 -14.25 15.30 7.67
C SER A 95 -14.01 16.82 7.73
N ASP A 96 -14.94 17.61 7.18
CA ASP A 96 -14.97 19.08 7.24
C ASP A 96 -13.60 19.76 6.95
N PRO A 97 -13.03 19.53 5.75
CA PRO A 97 -11.77 20.12 5.34
C PRO A 97 -11.90 21.64 5.19
N LYS A 98 -11.09 22.40 5.93
CA LYS A 98 -11.10 23.87 5.89
C LYS A 98 -9.76 24.41 5.47
N LYS A 99 -9.77 25.37 4.54
CA LYS A 99 -8.57 26.10 4.12
C LYS A 99 -8.29 27.24 5.10
N HIS A 100 -7.05 27.32 5.55
CA HIS A 100 -6.55 28.39 6.40
C HIS A 100 -5.40 29.12 5.68
N ALA A 101 -5.30 30.43 5.90
CA ALA A 101 -4.10 31.18 5.57
C ALA A 101 -3.02 30.83 6.60
N GLU A 102 -1.80 30.60 6.14
CA GLU A 102 -0.66 30.40 7.03
C GLU A 102 -0.36 31.72 7.75
N PRO A 103 -0.30 31.74 9.09
CA PRO A 103 0.04 32.96 9.80
C PRO A 103 1.49 33.31 9.47
N SER A 104 1.69 34.43 8.79
CA SER A 104 2.99 35.06 8.60
C SER A 104 3.58 35.37 9.98
N GLY A 105 4.33 34.44 10.56
CA GLY A 105 5.10 34.68 11.78
C GLY A 105 6.06 35.85 11.52
N GLY A 106 5.93 36.92 12.30
CA GLY A 106 6.55 38.24 12.08
C GLY A 106 8.08 38.30 12.21
N GLY A 107 8.80 37.53 11.39
CA GLY A 107 10.22 37.71 11.10
C GLY A 107 10.38 38.38 9.74
N ALA A 108 10.91 39.60 9.72
CA ALA A 108 11.11 40.41 8.54
C ALA A 108 12.01 39.73 7.49
N ALA A 109 11.41 39.02 6.52
CA ALA A 109 12.03 38.69 5.22
C ALA A 109 10.98 38.12 4.26
N GLY A 110 10.79 38.76 3.10
CA GLY A 110 10.18 38.12 1.93
C GLY A 110 8.71 38.45 1.69
N VAL A 111 8.49 39.63 1.10
CA VAL A 111 7.23 40.19 0.62
C VAL A 111 6.59 39.31 -0.47
N ILE A 112 5.81 38.29 -0.10
CA ILE A 112 4.67 37.80 -0.90
C ILE A 112 3.50 37.49 0.05
N PRO A 113 2.58 38.44 0.27
CA PRO A 113 1.34 38.19 0.99
C PRO A 113 0.53 37.11 0.26
N GLY A 114 0.37 35.92 0.87
CA GLY A 114 -0.52 34.86 0.38
C GLY A 114 0.12 33.52 0.00
N SER A 115 1.44 33.34 0.09
CA SER A 115 2.08 32.10 -0.41
C SER A 115 1.88 30.84 0.44
N GLY A 116 1.49 30.95 1.71
CA GLY A 116 1.21 29.80 2.56
C GLY A 116 -0.29 29.64 2.78
N SER A 117 -0.92 28.60 2.24
CA SER A 117 -2.26 28.18 2.68
C SER A 117 -2.25 26.68 2.93
N TYR A 118 -2.98 26.23 3.95
CA TYR A 118 -3.03 24.82 4.32
C TYR A 118 -4.46 24.38 4.61
N PHE A 119 -4.71 23.08 4.50
CA PHE A 119 -5.98 22.48 4.89
C PHE A 119 -5.88 21.89 6.30
N SER A 120 -6.88 22.15 7.12
CA SER A 120 -7.14 21.44 8.37
C SER A 120 -8.34 20.51 8.20
N TYR A 121 -8.30 19.39 8.90
CA TYR A 121 -9.31 18.34 8.87
C TYR A 121 -9.89 18.17 10.27
N LEU A 122 -11.20 17.99 10.35
CA LEU A 122 -11.88 17.67 11.59
C LEU A 122 -11.77 16.16 11.83
N ILE A 123 -11.02 15.79 12.85
CA ILE A 123 -10.90 14.40 13.30
C ILE A 123 -11.86 14.24 14.45
N THR A 124 -12.79 13.29 14.30
CA THR A 124 -13.79 12.97 15.29
C THR A 124 -13.54 11.56 15.77
N THR A 125 -13.31 11.41 17.08
CA THR A 125 -12.90 10.16 17.71
C THR A 125 -13.91 9.77 18.77
N ARG A 126 -14.42 8.55 18.69
CA ARG A 126 -15.27 7.94 19.71
C ARG A 126 -14.45 6.95 20.54
N PHE A 127 -14.64 6.96 21.85
CA PHE A 127 -13.96 6.03 22.77
C PHE A 127 -14.77 4.76 23.00
N ALA A 128 -14.07 3.67 23.32
CA ALA A 128 -14.69 2.45 23.82
C ALA A 128 -15.48 2.72 25.11
N GLY A 129 -16.50 1.89 25.38
CA GLY A 129 -17.31 1.98 26.60
C GLY A 129 -18.27 3.19 26.70
N GLY A 130 -18.52 3.90 25.60
CA GLY A 130 -19.45 5.03 25.59
C GLY A 130 -18.86 6.33 26.16
N GLY A 131 -17.53 6.42 26.28
CA GLY A 131 -16.79 7.55 26.87
C GLY A 131 -16.83 8.88 26.10
N GLY A 132 -17.90 9.15 25.35
CA GLY A 132 -18.08 10.38 24.58
C GLY A 132 -17.36 10.40 23.23
N GLU A 133 -17.42 11.57 22.61
CA GLU A 133 -16.85 11.86 21.29
C GLU A 133 -16.05 13.15 21.38
N VAL A 134 -14.81 13.12 20.94
CA VAL A 134 -13.92 14.28 20.94
C VAL A 134 -13.63 14.68 19.49
N ARG A 135 -13.62 16.00 19.27
CA ARG A 135 -13.40 16.60 17.95
C ARG A 135 -12.17 17.49 18.02
N VAL A 136 -11.16 17.19 17.23
CA VAL A 136 -9.93 17.98 17.12
C VAL A 136 -9.65 18.34 15.66
N ARG A 137 -9.09 19.53 15.43
CA ARG A 137 -8.63 19.93 14.09
C ARG A 137 -7.14 19.73 13.96
N ARG A 138 -6.73 19.07 12.87
CA ARG A 138 -5.32 18.78 12.55
C ARG A 138 -5.06 19.12 11.09
N ARG A 139 -3.87 19.66 10.78
CA ARG A 139 -3.40 19.75 9.39
C ARG A 139 -2.58 18.50 9.04
N PHE A 140 -2.36 18.26 7.75
CA PHE A 140 -1.56 17.12 7.31
C PHE A 140 -0.14 17.08 7.90
N ARG A 141 0.50 18.25 8.07
CA ARG A 141 1.83 18.33 8.69
C ARG A 141 1.84 17.78 10.13
N ASP A 142 0.74 17.93 10.86
CA ASP A 142 0.63 17.39 12.22
C ASP A 142 0.53 15.86 12.18
N VAL A 143 -0.15 15.31 11.16
CA VAL A 143 -0.20 13.85 10.90
C VAL A 143 1.19 13.32 10.54
N VAL A 144 1.98 14.07 9.77
CA VAL A 144 3.37 13.70 9.47
C VAL A 144 4.21 13.66 10.74
N ALA A 145 4.12 14.68 11.60
CA ALA A 145 4.83 14.72 12.87
C ALA A 145 4.42 13.58 13.81
N LEU A 146 3.12 13.23 13.85
CA LEU A 146 2.64 12.04 14.54
C LEU A 146 3.29 10.78 13.98
N ALA A 147 3.27 10.60 12.65
CA ALA A 147 3.82 9.43 11.99
C ALA A 147 5.32 9.25 12.28
N ASP A 148 6.09 10.33 12.20
CA ASP A 148 7.53 10.32 12.49
C ASP A 148 7.79 9.99 13.97
N GLY A 149 7.02 10.59 14.89
CA GLY A 149 7.12 10.30 16.32
C GLY A 149 6.78 8.86 16.67
N LEU A 150 5.72 8.31 16.06
CA LEU A 150 5.33 6.91 16.26
C LEU A 150 6.37 5.95 15.65
N ALA A 151 6.88 6.23 14.46
CA ALA A 151 7.92 5.41 13.83
C ALA A 151 9.21 5.38 14.67
N ALA A 152 9.61 6.52 15.24
CA ALA A 152 10.77 6.60 16.13
C ALA A 152 10.55 5.89 17.48
N ALA A 153 9.35 5.99 18.06
CA ALA A 153 9.04 5.38 19.35
C ALA A 153 8.81 3.85 19.27
N HIS A 154 8.47 3.33 18.10
CA HIS A 154 8.01 1.96 17.90
C HIS A 154 8.82 1.21 16.85
N ARG A 155 10.15 1.36 16.90
CA ARG A 155 11.08 0.73 15.95
C ARG A 155 10.90 -0.80 15.90
N GLY A 156 10.90 -1.34 14.69
CA GLY A 156 10.72 -2.78 14.46
C GLY A 156 9.27 -3.29 14.53
N LEU A 157 8.27 -2.45 14.81
CA LEU A 157 6.85 -2.82 14.63
C LEU A 157 6.38 -2.47 13.21
N PHE A 158 5.33 -3.14 12.69
CA PHE A 158 4.75 -2.83 11.39
C PHE A 158 3.77 -1.67 11.55
N VAL A 159 4.32 -0.51 11.94
CA VAL A 159 3.57 0.72 12.09
C VAL A 159 3.01 1.10 10.71
N PRO A 160 1.67 1.27 10.56
CA PRO A 160 1.06 1.70 9.32
C PRO A 160 1.81 2.87 8.69
N ALA A 161 2.11 2.78 7.39
CA ALA A 161 2.75 3.87 6.66
C ALA A 161 1.77 5.05 6.53
N ARG A 162 2.31 6.27 6.62
CA ARG A 162 1.51 7.48 6.38
C ARG A 162 1.11 7.59 4.90
N PRO A 163 -0.02 8.23 4.58
CA PRO A 163 -0.34 8.60 3.22
C PRO A 163 0.73 9.51 2.62
N ASP A 164 0.94 9.39 1.31
CA ASP A 164 1.95 10.19 0.63
C ASP A 164 1.66 11.69 0.69
N LYS A 165 2.75 12.48 0.68
CA LYS A 165 2.66 13.92 0.46
C LYS A 165 2.38 14.13 -1.03
N SER A 166 1.13 13.95 -1.42
CA SER A 166 0.68 14.21 -2.77
C SER A 166 0.78 15.71 -3.09
N VAL A 167 1.95 16.12 -3.59
CA VAL A 167 2.20 17.47 -4.13
C VAL A 167 1.73 17.53 -5.59
N LEU A 168 1.87 16.42 -6.33
CA LEU A 168 1.52 16.30 -7.74
C LEU A 168 0.00 16.20 -7.99
N GLU A 169 -0.76 15.42 -7.20
CA GLU A 169 -2.20 15.29 -7.48
C GLU A 169 -2.96 16.57 -7.17
N GLY A 170 -2.51 17.40 -6.22
CA GLY A 170 -3.15 18.67 -5.91
C GLY A 170 -3.12 19.69 -7.06
N GLN A 171 -2.19 19.55 -8.01
CA GLN A 171 -2.11 20.39 -9.21
C GLN A 171 -2.85 19.78 -10.41
N VAL A 172 -2.88 18.45 -10.53
CA VAL A 172 -3.43 17.75 -11.71
C VAL A 172 -4.89 17.34 -11.53
N LEU A 173 -5.33 16.99 -10.31
CA LEU A 173 -6.72 16.62 -10.04
C LEU A 173 -7.56 17.86 -9.69
N GLN A 174 -8.81 17.84 -10.17
CA GLN A 174 -9.90 18.69 -9.69
C GLN A 174 -9.82 18.81 -8.16
N ARG A 175 -9.67 20.05 -7.64
CA ARG A 175 -9.37 20.33 -6.22
C ARG A 175 -10.27 19.59 -5.23
N HIS A 176 -11.54 19.38 -5.59
CA HIS A 176 -12.53 18.70 -4.74
C HIS A 176 -12.25 17.20 -4.57
N ASN A 177 -11.70 16.54 -5.59
CA ASN A 177 -11.35 15.12 -5.55
C ASN A 177 -10.13 14.90 -4.64
N PHE A 178 -9.12 15.76 -4.74
CA PHE A 178 -7.92 15.69 -3.93
C PHE A 178 -8.20 15.76 -2.43
N VAL A 179 -9.01 16.74 -2.01
CA VAL A 179 -9.32 16.93 -0.58
C VAL A 179 -10.11 15.75 -0.03
N SER A 180 -11.07 15.22 -0.80
CA SER A 180 -11.89 14.07 -0.41
C SER A 180 -11.07 12.78 -0.30
N GLN A 181 -10.22 12.51 -1.31
CA GLN A 181 -9.27 11.40 -1.30
C GLN A 181 -8.32 11.49 -0.09
N ARG A 182 -7.83 12.68 0.23
CA ARG A 182 -6.97 12.90 1.39
C ARG A 182 -7.69 12.69 2.72
N CYS A 183 -8.95 13.12 2.86
CA CYS A 183 -9.77 12.79 4.03
C CYS A 183 -9.89 11.27 4.21
N ALA A 184 -10.21 10.54 3.14
CA ALA A 184 -10.34 9.09 3.17
C ALA A 184 -9.01 8.41 3.55
N ALA A 185 -7.89 8.84 2.95
CA ALA A 185 -6.56 8.31 3.25
C ALA A 185 -6.14 8.56 4.70
N LEU A 186 -6.40 9.77 5.22
CA LEU A 186 -6.15 10.12 6.62
C LEU A 186 -7.01 9.31 7.59
N GLN A 187 -8.30 9.14 7.28
CA GLN A 187 -9.19 8.33 8.09
C GLN A 187 -8.71 6.89 8.15
N ARG A 188 -8.40 6.29 7.00
CA ARG A 188 -7.88 4.92 6.90
C ARG A 188 -6.58 4.77 7.69
N TYR A 189 -5.66 5.72 7.55
CA TYR A 189 -4.40 5.73 8.29
C TYR A 189 -4.61 5.73 9.81
N LEU A 190 -5.43 6.66 10.33
CA LEU A 190 -5.69 6.76 11.77
C LEU A 190 -6.43 5.54 12.31
N CYS A 191 -7.39 4.99 11.57
CA CYS A 191 -8.05 3.74 11.94
C CYS A 191 -7.05 2.58 12.02
N ARG A 192 -6.13 2.47 11.06
CA ARG A 192 -5.08 1.44 11.09
C ARG A 192 -4.13 1.60 12.28
N LEU A 193 -3.75 2.83 12.62
CA LEU A 193 -2.97 3.08 13.84
C LEU A 193 -3.72 2.66 15.10
N ALA A 194 -5.01 2.98 15.20
CA ALA A 194 -5.85 2.65 16.34
C ALA A 194 -6.13 1.15 16.48
N ALA A 195 -6.15 0.41 15.37
CA ALA A 195 -6.35 -1.04 15.35
C ALA A 195 -5.09 -1.81 15.80
N HIS A 196 -3.90 -1.23 15.64
CA HIS A 196 -2.66 -1.87 16.05
C HIS A 196 -2.59 -1.99 17.58
N PRO A 197 -2.30 -3.17 18.16
CA PRO A 197 -2.42 -3.42 19.59
C PRO A 197 -1.51 -2.52 20.45
N ILE A 198 -0.26 -2.30 20.03
CA ILE A 198 0.70 -1.43 20.74
C ILE A 198 0.55 0.04 20.34
N VAL A 199 0.63 0.36 19.05
CA VAL A 199 0.58 1.75 18.55
C VAL A 199 -0.75 2.43 18.87
N GLY A 200 -1.85 1.68 18.85
CA GLY A 200 -3.19 2.16 19.20
C GLY A 200 -3.32 2.60 20.66
N GLN A 201 -2.44 2.11 21.55
CA GLN A 201 -2.37 2.49 22.96
C GLN A 201 -1.30 3.55 23.24
N SER A 202 -0.59 4.03 22.21
CA SER A 202 0.48 5.01 22.41
C SER A 202 -0.07 6.33 22.96
N PRO A 203 0.64 6.95 23.92
CA PRO A 203 0.24 8.26 24.44
C PRO A 203 0.26 9.32 23.34
N GLY A 204 1.17 9.20 22.37
CA GLY A 204 1.27 10.09 21.23
C GLY A 204 0.03 10.11 20.35
N LEU A 205 -0.50 8.94 19.99
CA LEU A 205 -1.74 8.83 19.24
C LEU A 205 -2.93 9.36 20.06
N ARG A 206 -2.99 9.03 21.36
CA ARG A 206 -4.05 9.51 22.24
C ARG A 206 -4.08 11.04 22.29
N THR A 207 -2.96 11.68 22.63
CA THR A 207 -2.84 13.14 22.65
C THR A 207 -3.21 13.76 21.29
N PHE A 208 -2.75 13.16 20.18
CA PHE A 208 -3.10 13.61 18.85
C PHE A 208 -4.61 13.62 18.59
N LEU A 209 -5.33 12.60 19.06
CA LEU A 209 -6.77 12.44 18.83
C LEU A 209 -7.64 13.21 19.83
N THR A 210 -7.11 13.60 21.00
CA THR A 210 -7.93 14.17 22.08
C THR A 210 -7.64 15.62 22.43
N GLU A 211 -6.38 16.07 22.34
CA GLU A 211 -5.99 17.38 22.87
C GLU A 211 -6.11 18.48 21.80
N PRO A 212 -6.93 19.54 21.97
CA PRO A 212 -7.00 20.63 21.01
C PRO A 212 -5.72 21.49 21.06
N GLY A 213 -5.19 21.86 19.88
CA GLY A 213 -3.98 22.71 19.76
C GLY A 213 -2.91 22.11 18.85
N ALA A 214 -1.94 22.90 18.39
CA ALA A 214 -0.79 22.35 17.67
C ALA A 214 -0.06 21.37 18.61
N ILE A 215 0.17 20.13 18.17
CA ILE A 215 1.00 19.19 18.91
C ILE A 215 2.30 19.95 19.21
N PRO A 216 2.73 20.09 20.49
CA PRO A 216 4.07 20.59 20.76
C PRO A 216 4.95 19.73 19.90
N ALA A 217 5.63 20.33 18.91
CA ALA A 217 6.42 19.59 17.93
C ALA A 217 7.09 18.49 18.71
N PHE A 218 6.69 17.23 18.46
CA PHE A 218 7.21 16.08 19.20
C PHE A 218 8.66 16.41 19.34
N GLN A 219 9.14 16.61 20.58
CA GLN A 219 10.55 16.92 20.78
C GLN A 219 11.22 15.68 20.24
N SER A 220 11.53 15.75 18.95
CA SER A 220 12.29 14.78 18.23
C SER A 220 13.59 14.99 18.94
N GLU A 221 13.82 14.17 19.97
CA GLU A 221 15.16 13.95 20.45
C GLU A 221 15.99 13.85 19.19
N ALA A 222 16.87 14.84 19.02
CA ALA A 222 17.54 15.10 17.75
C ALA A 222 17.90 13.74 17.15
N PRO A 223 17.45 13.42 15.91
CA PRO A 223 17.55 12.06 15.41
C PRO A 223 18.99 11.60 15.62
N ARG A 224 19.22 10.67 16.56
CA ARG A 224 20.58 10.18 16.80
C ARG A 224 21.10 9.37 15.61
N TYR A 225 20.32 9.30 14.53
CA TYR A 225 20.54 8.49 13.36
C TYR A 225 19.88 9.14 12.13
N TRP A 226 20.56 9.00 10.99
CA TRP A 226 20.10 9.41 9.67
C TRP A 226 19.00 8.43 9.22
N THR A 227 17.73 8.78 9.40
CA THR A 227 16.65 8.07 8.71
C THR A 227 16.56 8.59 7.29
N THR A 228 17.12 7.85 6.32
CA THR A 228 16.78 8.06 4.91
C THR A 228 15.32 7.64 4.73
N THR A 229 14.39 8.58 4.84
CA THR A 229 13.01 8.39 4.39
C THR A 229 13.03 8.21 2.88
N VAL A 230 13.09 6.97 2.41
CA VAL A 230 12.85 6.63 1.01
C VAL A 230 11.36 6.83 0.77
N ASN A 231 11.00 7.94 0.13
CA ASN A 231 9.65 8.16 -0.38
C ASN A 231 9.31 7.04 -1.38
N ALA A 232 8.22 6.32 -1.12
CA ALA A 232 7.67 5.34 -2.03
C ALA A 232 6.97 6.04 -3.20
N ALA A 233 7.65 6.20 -4.34
CA ALA A 233 7.03 6.38 -5.67
C ALA A 233 8.11 6.47 -6.76
N ALA A 234 8.57 5.33 -7.26
CA ALA A 234 9.02 5.17 -8.65
C ALA A 234 8.94 3.69 -9.00
N PRO A 235 8.36 3.30 -10.16
CA PRO A 235 8.35 1.91 -10.57
C PRO A 235 9.79 1.43 -10.71
N MET A 236 10.03 0.20 -10.29
CA MET A 236 11.31 -0.50 -10.22
C MET A 236 11.93 -0.68 -11.62
N VAL A 237 12.33 0.42 -12.25
CA VAL A 237 13.28 0.40 -13.37
C VAL A 237 14.59 -0.05 -12.77
N GLN A 238 15.18 -1.12 -13.30
CA GLN A 238 16.48 -1.70 -12.96
C GLN A 238 17.59 -0.62 -12.95
N MET A 239 17.63 0.19 -11.91
CA MET A 239 18.68 1.15 -11.64
C MET A 239 19.78 0.39 -10.93
N LYS A 240 20.67 -0.16 -11.74
CA LYS A 240 22.11 -0.35 -11.51
C LYS A 240 22.53 0.20 -10.13
N ALA A 241 22.44 -0.64 -9.11
CA ALA A 241 22.74 -0.34 -7.70
C ALA A 241 24.25 -0.17 -7.47
N GLY A 242 24.86 0.83 -8.12
CA GLY A 242 26.28 0.85 -8.40
C GLY A 242 27.06 2.08 -7.98
N ARG A 243 26.49 3.12 -7.35
CA ARG A 243 27.29 4.35 -7.10
C ARG A 243 27.30 5.02 -5.74
N ASP A 244 26.64 4.52 -4.69
CA ASP A 244 26.86 5.09 -3.35
C ASP A 244 27.10 4.09 -2.20
N LEU A 245 26.74 2.81 -2.35
CA LEU A 245 27.14 1.78 -1.39
C LEU A 245 28.63 1.41 -1.50
N PHE A 246 29.26 1.63 -2.67
CA PHE A 246 30.70 1.41 -2.85
C PHE A 246 31.57 2.50 -2.20
N GLY A 247 31.04 3.71 -2.01
CA GLY A 247 31.77 4.81 -1.38
C GLY A 247 32.02 4.56 0.11
N MET A 248 31.02 4.06 0.83
CA MET A 248 31.13 3.79 2.28
C MET A 248 31.86 2.48 2.58
N PHE A 249 31.73 1.45 1.73
CA PHE A 249 32.55 0.23 1.85
C PHE A 249 34.06 0.51 1.65
N LYS A 250 34.41 1.55 0.89
CA LYS A 250 35.81 1.99 0.74
C LYS A 250 36.35 2.60 2.03
N GLY A 251 35.53 3.22 2.87
CA GLY A 251 35.93 3.72 4.19
C GLY A 251 36.38 2.58 5.12
N LEU A 252 35.64 1.47 5.13
CA LEU A 252 36.00 0.29 5.91
C LEU A 252 37.24 -0.44 5.34
N LYS A 253 37.39 -0.49 4.01
CA LYS A 253 38.59 -1.07 3.38
C LYS A 253 39.84 -0.20 3.48
N GLN A 254 39.72 1.12 3.42
CA GLN A 254 40.87 2.05 3.52
C GLN A 254 41.53 1.97 4.91
N THR A 255 40.75 1.73 5.97
CA THR A 255 41.33 1.48 7.30
C THR A 255 42.05 0.13 7.38
N MET A 256 41.81 -0.81 6.45
CA MET A 256 42.39 -2.15 6.49
C MET A 256 43.74 -2.29 5.76
N VAL A 257 44.11 -1.38 4.83
CA VAL A 257 45.37 -1.52 4.07
C VAL A 257 46.60 -0.92 4.78
N ASN A 258 46.44 0.03 5.69
CA ASN A 258 47.59 0.72 6.30
C ASN A 258 48.13 0.10 7.61
N GLY A 259 47.77 -1.15 7.91
CA GLY A 259 48.15 -1.83 9.15
C GLY A 259 48.75 -3.21 8.93
N MET A 260 49.92 -3.28 8.30
CA MET A 260 50.72 -4.50 8.14
C MET A 260 51.30 -4.95 9.49
N VAL A 261 50.45 -5.52 10.35
CA VAL A 261 50.77 -6.45 11.43
C VAL A 261 49.56 -7.35 11.52
N ALA A 262 49.75 -8.67 11.48
CA ALA A 262 48.70 -9.70 11.54
C ALA A 262 47.86 -9.56 12.83
N THR A 263 46.96 -8.59 12.82
CA THR A 263 45.98 -8.32 13.86
C THR A 263 44.70 -8.97 13.38
N LYS A 264 44.20 -9.90 14.20
CA LYS A 264 42.93 -10.62 13.98
C LYS A 264 41.88 -9.63 13.44
N PRO A 265 41.26 -9.89 12.28
CA PRO A 265 40.26 -8.97 11.74
C PRO A 265 39.17 -8.71 12.80
N PRO A 266 38.62 -7.49 12.85
CA PRO A 266 37.61 -7.16 13.84
C PRO A 266 36.45 -8.17 13.75
N PRO A 267 35.94 -8.67 14.88
CA PRO A 267 34.76 -9.53 14.86
C PRO A 267 33.60 -8.74 14.26
N VAL A 268 33.19 -9.10 13.05
CA VAL A 268 32.03 -8.50 12.39
C VAL A 268 30.81 -9.23 12.92
N GLU A 269 30.01 -8.54 13.73
CA GLU A 269 28.68 -9.02 14.11
C GLU A 269 27.81 -9.04 12.86
N GLN A 270 27.49 -10.23 12.35
CA GLN A 270 26.66 -10.41 11.16
C GLN A 270 25.24 -10.80 11.58
N GLU A 271 24.28 -10.52 10.69
CA GLU A 271 22.91 -11.02 10.83
C GLU A 271 22.94 -12.55 10.70
N THR A 272 23.03 -13.22 11.84
CA THR A 272 23.14 -14.69 11.95
C THR A 272 21.79 -15.34 12.24
N ASP A 273 20.74 -14.53 12.39
CA ASP A 273 19.37 -14.99 12.64
C ASP A 273 18.77 -15.61 11.38
N THR A 274 19.01 -16.91 11.22
CA THR A 274 18.50 -17.71 10.11
C THR A 274 16.97 -17.69 10.02
N GLU A 275 16.26 -17.62 11.16
CA GLU A 275 14.80 -17.53 11.18
C GLU A 275 14.36 -16.20 10.57
N PHE A 276 14.96 -15.08 11.00
CA PHE A 276 14.65 -13.77 10.43
C PHE A 276 14.91 -13.71 8.93
N LEU A 277 16.05 -14.24 8.44
CA LEU A 277 16.35 -14.27 7.01
C LEU A 277 15.32 -15.10 6.23
N ALA A 278 14.92 -16.25 6.76
CA ALA A 278 13.86 -17.06 6.18
C ALA A 278 12.51 -16.32 6.19
N HIS A 279 12.18 -15.60 7.25
CA HIS A 279 10.98 -14.77 7.30
C HIS A 279 11.04 -13.64 6.27
N LYS A 280 12.15 -12.92 6.17
CA LYS A 280 12.36 -11.83 5.21
C LYS A 280 12.16 -12.30 3.77
N ALA A 281 12.78 -13.42 3.39
CA ALA A 281 12.59 -14.02 2.06
C ALA A 281 11.13 -14.39 1.80
N ARG A 282 10.42 -14.91 2.81
CA ARG A 282 8.97 -15.19 2.68
C ARG A 282 8.12 -13.94 2.52
N PHE A 283 8.48 -12.82 3.13
CA PHE A 283 7.78 -11.55 2.92
C PHE A 283 8.03 -10.96 1.53
N GLU A 284 9.23 -11.13 0.99
CA GLU A 284 9.57 -10.74 -0.39
C GLU A 284 8.73 -11.56 -1.41
N ASP A 285 8.67 -12.88 -1.24
CA ASP A 285 7.81 -13.77 -2.03
C ASP A 285 6.31 -13.43 -1.87
N LEU A 286 5.86 -13.20 -0.63
CA LEU A 286 4.49 -12.78 -0.36
C LEU A 286 4.14 -11.47 -1.07
N GLN A 287 5.02 -10.47 -1.04
CA GLN A 287 4.77 -9.20 -1.74
C GLN A 287 4.64 -9.41 -3.24
N GLN A 288 5.47 -10.28 -3.83
CA GLN A 288 5.36 -10.63 -5.24
C GLN A 288 4.01 -11.30 -5.53
N GLN A 289 3.59 -12.26 -4.71
CA GLN A 289 2.29 -12.92 -4.82
C GLN A 289 1.13 -11.95 -4.66
N LEU A 290 1.19 -11.02 -3.70
CA LEU A 290 0.16 -9.98 -3.52
C LEU A 290 0.08 -9.08 -4.73
N THR A 291 1.22 -8.67 -5.30
CA THR A 291 1.27 -7.83 -6.51
C THR A 291 0.62 -8.55 -7.69
N THR A 292 1.01 -9.80 -7.93
CA THR A 292 0.42 -10.62 -9.00
C THR A 292 -1.07 -10.85 -8.77
N THR A 293 -1.49 -11.16 -7.54
CA THR A 293 -2.91 -11.38 -7.20
C THR A 293 -3.72 -10.10 -7.37
N SER A 294 -3.16 -8.95 -7.01
CA SER A 294 -3.77 -7.63 -7.23
C SER A 294 -4.02 -7.37 -8.71
N GLN A 295 -3.05 -7.68 -9.57
CA GLN A 295 -3.20 -7.54 -11.03
C GLN A 295 -4.26 -8.50 -11.59
N GLN A 296 -4.32 -9.73 -11.10
CA GLN A 296 -5.36 -10.70 -11.50
C GLN A 296 -6.75 -10.27 -11.02
N ALA A 297 -6.84 -9.70 -9.81
CA ALA A 297 -8.08 -9.13 -9.28
C ALA A 297 -8.58 -7.97 -10.14
N GLU A 298 -7.69 -7.05 -10.55
CA GLU A 298 -8.02 -5.96 -11.47
C GLU A 298 -8.49 -6.49 -12.84
N ALA A 299 -7.78 -7.48 -13.39
CA ALA A 299 -8.15 -8.12 -14.65
C ALA A 299 -9.53 -8.79 -14.58
N LEU A 300 -9.85 -9.44 -13.45
CA LEU A 300 -11.17 -10.04 -13.20
C LEU A 300 -12.27 -8.97 -13.21
N VAL A 301 -12.11 -7.90 -12.44
CA VAL A 301 -13.09 -6.81 -12.36
C VAL A 301 -13.30 -6.18 -13.74
N LYS A 302 -12.22 -5.94 -14.48
CA LYS A 302 -12.28 -5.42 -15.85
C LYS A 302 -13.01 -6.36 -16.81
N ALA A 303 -12.76 -7.67 -16.71
CA ALA A 303 -13.45 -8.66 -17.53
C ALA A 303 -14.96 -8.69 -17.23
N GLN A 304 -15.33 -8.58 -15.96
CA GLN A 304 -16.73 -8.51 -15.55
C GLN A 304 -17.41 -7.22 -16.01
N ASP A 305 -16.70 -6.10 -16.00
CA ASP A 305 -17.21 -4.84 -16.55
C ASP A 305 -17.42 -4.91 -18.06
N GLY A 306 -16.51 -5.55 -18.80
CA GLY A 306 -16.68 -5.80 -20.23
C GLY A 306 -17.87 -6.72 -20.54
N TYR A 307 -18.08 -7.76 -19.72
CA TYR A 307 -19.28 -8.62 -19.83
C TYR A 307 -20.56 -7.84 -19.55
N ARG A 308 -20.56 -7.02 -18.50
CA ARG A 308 -21.68 -6.14 -18.14
C ARG A 308 -22.04 -5.19 -19.28
N GLU A 309 -21.05 -4.50 -19.84
CA GLU A 309 -21.21 -3.53 -20.92
C GLU A 309 -21.77 -4.19 -22.17
N THR A 310 -21.21 -5.33 -22.57
CA THR A 310 -21.70 -6.12 -23.71
C THR A 310 -23.15 -6.56 -23.51
N THR A 311 -23.48 -7.05 -22.31
CA THR A 311 -24.85 -7.45 -21.94
C THR A 311 -25.80 -6.25 -21.97
N GLY A 312 -25.36 -5.10 -21.48
CA GLY A 312 -26.13 -3.85 -21.51
C GLY A 312 -26.43 -3.40 -22.94
N HIS A 313 -25.42 -3.39 -23.80
CA HIS A 313 -25.58 -3.08 -25.23
C HIS A 313 -26.52 -4.06 -25.92
N LEU A 314 -26.41 -5.36 -25.66
CA LEU A 314 -27.33 -6.36 -26.19
C LEU A 314 -28.78 -6.11 -25.76
N GLY A 315 -29.00 -5.78 -24.48
CA GLY A 315 -30.33 -5.42 -24.00
C GLY A 315 -30.90 -4.21 -24.74
N MET A 316 -30.10 -3.17 -24.93
CA MET A 316 -30.53 -1.95 -25.65
C MET A 316 -30.82 -2.20 -27.14
N THR A 317 -30.00 -3.01 -27.83
CA THR A 317 -30.23 -3.34 -29.24
C THR A 317 -31.50 -4.16 -29.42
N LEU A 318 -31.79 -5.09 -28.49
CA LEU A 318 -33.03 -5.86 -28.48
C LEU A 318 -34.27 -5.00 -28.21
N ILE A 319 -34.18 -3.97 -27.35
CA ILE A 319 -35.27 -2.99 -27.19
C ILE A 319 -35.53 -2.25 -28.51
N LYS A 320 -34.47 -1.79 -29.19
CA LYS A 320 -34.61 -1.09 -30.48
C LYS A 320 -35.25 -2.01 -31.54
N LEU A 321 -34.83 -3.27 -31.59
CA LEU A 321 -35.42 -4.27 -32.48
C LEU A 321 -36.90 -4.50 -32.16
N ALA A 322 -37.24 -4.67 -30.88
CA ALA A 322 -38.63 -4.84 -30.44
C ALA A 322 -39.50 -3.64 -30.84
N LYS A 323 -38.99 -2.41 -30.69
CA LYS A 323 -39.68 -1.18 -31.11
C LYS A 323 -39.90 -1.16 -32.62
N PHE A 324 -38.85 -1.43 -33.40
CA PHE A 324 -38.94 -1.49 -34.85
C PHE A 324 -39.96 -2.54 -35.33
N GLU A 325 -39.93 -3.76 -34.78
CA GLU A 325 -40.91 -4.80 -35.15
C GLU A 325 -42.34 -4.42 -34.75
N ARG A 326 -42.52 -3.66 -33.67
CA ARG A 326 -43.85 -3.16 -33.25
C ARG A 326 -44.42 -2.17 -34.25
N GLU A 327 -43.58 -1.25 -34.71
CA GLU A 327 -43.94 -0.21 -35.67
C GLU A 327 -44.27 -0.82 -37.04
N GLN A 328 -43.58 -1.91 -37.42
CA GLN A 328 -43.82 -2.65 -38.67
C GLN A 328 -44.90 -3.74 -38.56
N ALA A 329 -45.58 -3.87 -37.42
CA ALA A 329 -46.53 -4.95 -37.18
C ALA A 329 -47.83 -4.83 -37.99
N THR A 330 -47.90 -5.58 -39.09
CA THR A 330 -49.11 -5.75 -39.90
C THR A 330 -50.11 -6.75 -39.33
N CYS A 331 -49.66 -7.61 -38.42
CA CYS A 331 -50.47 -8.68 -37.83
C CYS A 331 -50.22 -8.83 -36.32
N ASN A 332 -51.18 -9.46 -35.64
CA ASN A 332 -51.13 -9.64 -34.19
C ASN A 332 -49.99 -10.54 -33.72
N SER A 333 -49.52 -11.48 -34.56
CA SER A 333 -48.37 -12.34 -34.22
C SER A 333 -47.07 -11.54 -34.13
N LEU A 334 -46.82 -10.61 -35.05
CA LEU A 334 -45.62 -9.77 -35.00
C LEU A 334 -45.64 -8.81 -33.80
N ARG A 335 -46.81 -8.26 -33.47
CA ARG A 335 -46.98 -7.41 -32.27
C ARG A 335 -46.70 -8.20 -30.98
N ARG A 336 -47.16 -9.46 -30.89
CA ARG A 336 -46.89 -10.33 -29.74
C ARG A 336 -45.40 -10.65 -29.62
N ARG A 337 -44.76 -11.08 -30.72
CA ARG A 337 -43.32 -11.36 -30.75
C ARG A 337 -42.48 -10.14 -30.35
N SER A 338 -42.82 -8.96 -30.85
CA SER A 338 -42.20 -7.70 -30.43
C SER A 338 -42.33 -7.46 -28.90
N GLY A 339 -43.50 -7.75 -28.31
CA GLY A 339 -43.70 -7.68 -26.87
C GLY A 339 -42.77 -8.62 -26.09
N GLU A 340 -42.62 -9.86 -26.57
CA GLU A 340 -41.75 -10.87 -25.94
C GLU A 340 -40.27 -10.53 -26.08
N ILE A 341 -39.82 -10.05 -27.25
CA ILE A 341 -38.45 -9.54 -27.44
C ILE A 341 -38.18 -8.38 -26.47
N HIS A 342 -39.16 -7.49 -26.28
CA HIS A 342 -39.03 -6.39 -25.32
C HIS A 342 -38.88 -6.90 -23.88
N ASN A 343 -39.66 -7.89 -23.47
CA ASN A 343 -39.55 -8.50 -22.13
C ASN A 343 -38.22 -9.22 -21.92
N PHE A 344 -37.75 -9.95 -22.93
CA PHE A 344 -36.44 -10.57 -22.94
C PHE A 344 -35.33 -9.51 -22.80
N ALA A 345 -35.40 -8.44 -23.58
CA ALA A 345 -34.45 -7.33 -23.54
C ALA A 345 -34.40 -6.66 -22.16
N ASN A 346 -35.57 -6.44 -21.53
CA ASN A 346 -35.64 -5.92 -20.18
C ASN A 346 -34.97 -6.85 -19.15
N SER A 347 -35.09 -8.16 -19.32
CA SER A 347 -34.41 -9.13 -18.46
C SER A 347 -32.88 -9.11 -18.65
N VAL A 348 -32.41 -8.98 -19.89
CA VAL A 348 -30.99 -8.77 -20.23
C VAL A 348 -30.45 -7.47 -19.59
N LEU A 349 -31.21 -6.37 -19.65
CA LEU A 349 -30.81 -5.12 -19.00
C LEU A 349 -30.81 -5.22 -17.47
N LYS A 350 -31.79 -5.89 -16.87
CA LYS A 350 -31.82 -6.16 -15.42
C LYS A 350 -30.60 -6.97 -14.97
N MET A 351 -30.17 -7.95 -15.77
CA MET A 351 -28.93 -8.71 -15.56
C MET A 351 -27.72 -7.77 -15.58
N SER A 352 -27.58 -6.94 -16.62
CA SER A 352 -26.49 -5.96 -16.73
C SER A 352 -26.45 -4.99 -15.53
N ARG A 353 -27.59 -4.45 -15.10
CA ARG A 353 -27.68 -3.57 -13.91
C ARG A 353 -27.28 -4.30 -12.63
N SER A 354 -27.70 -5.55 -12.48
CA SER A 354 -27.34 -6.38 -11.32
C SER A 354 -25.85 -6.73 -11.30
N GLN A 355 -25.22 -6.89 -12.46
CA GLN A 355 -23.78 -7.08 -12.60
C GLN A 355 -22.97 -5.87 -12.09
N ILE A 356 -23.50 -4.63 -12.17
CA ILE A 356 -22.87 -3.43 -11.54
C ILE A 356 -22.71 -3.66 -10.04
N LYS A 357 -23.79 -4.12 -9.38
CA LYS A 357 -23.82 -4.35 -7.94
C LYS A 357 -22.88 -5.50 -7.55
N LEU A 358 -22.87 -6.58 -8.34
CA LEU A 358 -21.92 -7.69 -8.17
C LEU A 358 -20.47 -7.22 -8.23
N ASN A 359 -20.08 -6.48 -9.27
CA ASN A 359 -18.71 -5.98 -9.44
C ASN A 359 -18.30 -5.07 -8.28
N SER A 360 -19.21 -4.20 -7.82
CA SER A 360 -18.96 -3.33 -6.66
C SER A 360 -18.67 -4.11 -5.38
N GLU A 361 -19.42 -5.18 -5.09
CA GLU A 361 -19.16 -6.03 -3.92
C GLU A 361 -17.87 -6.84 -4.09
N ILE A 362 -17.57 -7.32 -5.30
CA ILE A 362 -16.30 -8.01 -5.58
C ILE A 362 -15.11 -7.09 -5.31
N VAL A 363 -15.12 -5.86 -5.82
CA VAL A 363 -14.06 -4.87 -5.57
C VAL A 363 -13.88 -4.61 -4.07
N LYS A 364 -14.98 -4.51 -3.33
CA LYS A 364 -14.95 -4.31 -1.87
C LYS A 364 -14.28 -5.48 -1.15
N HIS A 365 -14.61 -6.73 -1.50
CA HIS A 365 -13.96 -7.91 -0.91
C HIS A 365 -12.47 -7.94 -1.27
N LEU A 366 -12.13 -7.79 -2.55
CA LEU A 366 -10.75 -7.82 -3.05
C LEU A 366 -9.89 -6.63 -2.56
N GLY A 367 -10.51 -5.63 -1.92
CA GLY A 367 -9.84 -4.52 -1.28
C GLY A 367 -8.78 -4.94 -0.27
N SER A 368 -8.97 -6.05 0.46
CA SER A 368 -7.97 -6.46 1.46
C SER A 368 -6.64 -6.88 0.81
N ILE A 369 -6.59 -7.30 -0.46
CA ILE A 369 -5.31 -7.56 -1.14
C ILE A 369 -4.46 -6.27 -1.17
N HIS A 370 -5.10 -5.15 -1.53
CA HIS A 370 -4.45 -3.85 -1.61
C HIS A 370 -4.04 -3.34 -0.23
N GLU A 371 -4.85 -3.59 0.81
CA GLU A 371 -4.51 -3.24 2.19
C GLU A 371 -3.24 -3.98 2.66
N TYR A 372 -3.13 -5.28 2.34
CA TYR A 372 -1.94 -6.07 2.65
C TYR A 372 -0.72 -5.66 1.81
N LEU A 373 -0.92 -5.26 0.55
CA LEU A 373 0.14 -4.70 -0.28
C LEU A 373 0.68 -3.38 0.31
N GLU A 374 -0.20 -2.50 0.79
CA GLU A 374 0.20 -1.28 1.51
C GLU A 374 0.92 -1.59 2.82
N MET A 375 0.51 -2.63 3.55
CA MET A 375 1.20 -3.06 4.77
C MET A 375 2.62 -3.57 4.52
N MET A 376 2.97 -4.01 3.30
CA MET A 376 4.35 -4.40 2.98
C MET A 376 5.33 -3.24 3.16
N ILE A 377 4.89 -1.99 2.97
CA ILE A 377 5.72 -0.80 3.23
C ILE A 377 6.12 -0.76 4.71
N SER A 378 5.17 -1.01 5.62
CA SER A 378 5.41 -1.08 7.07
C SER A 378 6.36 -2.22 7.45
N VAL A 379 6.23 -3.38 6.80
CA VAL A 379 7.16 -4.52 6.99
C VAL A 379 8.59 -4.13 6.61
N HIS A 380 8.77 -3.50 5.45
CA HIS A 380 10.09 -3.05 4.99
C HIS A 380 10.73 -2.04 5.93
N HIS A 381 9.95 -1.08 6.44
CA HIS A 381 10.44 -0.14 7.44
C HIS A 381 10.94 -0.84 8.70
N ALA A 382 10.19 -1.80 9.24
CA ALA A 382 10.59 -2.56 10.42
C ALA A 382 11.87 -3.40 10.20
N PHE A 383 12.06 -3.95 9.00
CA PHE A 383 13.28 -4.69 8.66
C PHE A 383 14.48 -3.77 8.40
N THR A 384 14.20 -2.58 7.87
CA THR A 384 15.20 -1.52 7.72
C THR A 384 15.66 -1.03 9.08
N ASP A 385 14.75 -0.88 10.05
CA ASP A 385 15.10 -0.56 11.44
C ASP A 385 16.07 -1.57 12.04
N ARG A 386 15.78 -2.87 11.88
CA ARG A 386 16.67 -3.94 12.33
C ARG A 386 18.04 -3.86 11.67
N SER A 387 18.07 -3.66 10.35
CA SER A 387 19.31 -3.56 9.58
C SER A 387 20.15 -2.35 10.00
N ASN A 388 19.50 -1.21 10.24
CA ASN A 388 20.15 0.02 10.71
C ASN A 388 20.69 -0.12 12.14
N ALA A 389 19.94 -0.78 13.02
CA ALA A 389 20.38 -1.05 14.39
C ALA A 389 21.59 -1.99 14.42
N LEU A 390 21.57 -3.07 13.63
CA LEU A 390 22.72 -3.96 13.46
C LEU A 390 23.94 -3.20 12.91
N HIS A 391 23.74 -2.39 11.88
CA HIS A 391 24.82 -1.59 11.30
C HIS A 391 25.46 -0.65 12.32
N TYR A 392 24.64 -0.04 13.20
CA TYR A 392 25.15 0.81 14.27
C TYR A 392 25.99 0.03 15.29
N VAL A 393 25.56 -1.17 15.69
CA VAL A 393 26.35 -2.07 16.54
C VAL A 393 27.68 -2.45 15.89
N GLN A 394 27.69 -2.69 14.57
CA GLN A 394 28.91 -2.98 13.82
C GLN A 394 29.89 -1.80 13.80
N ILE A 395 29.39 -0.57 13.58
CA ILE A 395 30.20 0.65 13.63
C ILE A 395 30.87 0.78 15.00
N LEU A 396 30.08 0.72 16.08
CA LEU A 396 30.60 0.84 17.44
C LEU A 396 31.60 -0.27 17.79
N SER A 397 31.40 -1.49 17.28
CA SER A 397 32.33 -2.61 17.46
C SER A 397 33.67 -2.38 16.77
N ALA A 398 33.67 -1.81 15.56
CA ALA A 398 34.88 -1.46 14.83
C ALA A 398 35.65 -0.32 15.53
N ASP A 399 34.92 0.71 15.98
CA ASP A 399 35.49 1.84 16.71
C ASP A 399 36.13 1.37 18.03
N LEU A 400 35.43 0.55 18.81
CA LEU A 400 35.92 -0.04 20.04
C LEU A 400 37.17 -0.90 19.81
N PHE A 401 37.20 -1.69 18.74
CA PHE A 401 38.37 -2.48 18.37
C PHE A 401 39.57 -1.58 18.04
N SER A 402 39.36 -0.49 17.32
CA SER A 402 40.42 0.48 16.99
C SER A 402 40.99 1.17 18.25
N LEU A 403 40.12 1.51 19.22
CA LEU A 403 40.52 2.08 20.51
C LEU A 403 41.35 1.09 21.31
N HIS A 404 40.97 -0.19 21.34
CA HIS A 404 41.73 -1.24 22.01
C HIS A 404 43.13 -1.44 21.40
N ILE A 405 43.26 -1.43 20.07
CA ILE A 405 44.56 -1.49 19.39
C ILE A 405 45.42 -0.29 19.79
N ARG A 406 44.85 0.92 19.79
CA ARG A 406 45.56 2.14 20.15
C ARG A 406 46.03 2.10 21.61
N ALA A 407 45.17 1.68 22.54
CA ALA A 407 45.50 1.53 23.95
C ALA A 407 46.65 0.53 24.14
N ARG A 408 46.55 -0.67 23.54
CA ARG A 408 47.60 -1.69 23.62
C ARG A 408 48.94 -1.22 23.07
N ARG A 409 48.92 -0.46 21.96
CA ARG A 409 50.14 0.11 21.36
C ARG A 409 50.78 1.14 22.29
N LEU A 410 49.97 1.99 22.93
CA LEU A 410 50.46 3.01 23.87
C LEU A 410 51.04 2.39 25.14
N GLU A 411 50.38 1.35 25.68
CA GLU A 411 50.87 0.57 26.82
C GLU A 411 52.21 -0.11 26.50
N SER A 412 52.33 -0.71 25.31
CA SER A 412 53.56 -1.35 24.85
C SER A 412 54.72 -0.36 24.65
N SER A 413 54.45 0.87 24.22
CA SER A 413 55.47 1.92 24.13
C SER A 413 55.87 2.48 25.50
N SER A 414 54.92 2.58 26.44
CA SER A 414 55.17 3.11 27.78
C SER A 414 56.19 2.27 28.56
N ALA A 415 56.21 0.95 28.35
CA ALA A 415 57.14 0.05 29.01
C ALA A 415 58.61 0.22 28.57
N ARG A 416 58.87 1.00 27.51
CA ARG A 416 60.23 1.23 26.97
C ARG A 416 60.82 2.59 27.36
N ASP A 417 59.99 3.60 27.59
CA ASP A 417 60.42 5.00 27.80
C ASP A 417 60.13 5.48 29.23
N MET A 418 61.05 5.16 30.16
CA MET A 418 60.97 5.51 31.60
C MET A 418 60.90 7.04 31.87
N GLY A 419 61.31 7.90 30.92
CA GLY A 419 61.38 9.36 31.11
C GLY A 419 60.05 10.11 30.99
N HIS A 420 59.04 9.52 30.33
CA HIS A 420 57.74 10.16 30.06
C HIS A 420 56.55 9.39 30.67
N GLU A 421 56.82 8.57 31.70
CA GLU A 421 55.85 7.67 32.29
C GLU A 421 54.56 8.37 32.73
N TRP A 422 54.65 9.52 33.42
CA TRP A 422 53.45 10.18 33.94
C TRP A 422 52.52 10.71 32.84
N SER A 423 53.08 11.37 31.80
CA SER A 423 52.29 11.84 30.66
C SER A 423 51.70 10.68 29.86
N THR A 424 52.45 9.58 29.74
CA THR A 424 51.98 8.38 29.03
C THR A 424 50.89 7.67 29.82
N TYR A 425 51.04 7.56 31.14
CA TYR A 425 50.03 7.02 32.05
C TYR A 425 48.72 7.81 31.95
N GLN A 426 48.78 9.14 32.00
CA GLN A 426 47.60 9.98 31.85
C GLN A 426 46.90 9.77 30.50
N LYS A 427 47.66 9.61 29.41
CA LYS A 427 47.10 9.31 28.07
C LYS A 427 46.48 7.92 28.00
N VAL A 428 47.11 6.91 28.61
CA VAL A 428 46.56 5.54 28.70
C VAL A 428 45.26 5.56 29.50
N GLU A 429 45.23 6.26 30.63
CA GLU A 429 44.03 6.34 31.48
C GLU A 429 42.88 7.08 30.79
N GLY A 430 43.17 8.18 30.08
CA GLY A 430 42.17 8.85 29.24
C GLY A 430 41.64 7.98 28.11
N LEU A 431 42.49 7.13 27.50
CA LEU A 431 42.05 6.14 26.52
C LEU A 431 41.20 5.04 27.14
N LYS A 432 41.53 4.57 28.35
CA LYS A 432 40.72 3.58 29.09
C LYS A 432 39.34 4.13 29.42
N GLU A 433 39.23 5.39 29.84
CA GLU A 433 37.94 6.06 30.03
C GLU A 433 37.15 6.13 28.71
N THR A 434 37.80 6.48 27.60
CA THR A 434 37.16 6.51 26.28
C THR A 434 36.66 5.13 25.85
N ILE A 435 37.43 4.07 26.13
CA ILE A 435 37.04 2.68 25.89
C ILE A 435 35.81 2.32 26.74
N ARG A 436 35.82 2.64 28.05
CA ARG A 436 34.67 2.40 28.93
C ARG A 436 33.39 3.09 28.42
N SER A 437 33.51 4.33 27.95
CA SER A 437 32.37 5.05 27.34
C SER A 437 31.89 4.40 26.03
N ALA A 438 32.81 3.93 25.17
CA ALA A 438 32.48 3.25 23.92
C ALA A 438 31.84 1.88 24.17
N GLU A 439 32.29 1.16 25.20
CA GLU A 439 31.71 -0.10 25.66
C GLU A 439 30.27 0.09 26.15
N ALA A 440 30.01 1.13 26.94
CA ALA A 440 28.68 1.49 27.39
C ALA A 440 27.75 1.82 26.20
N ALA A 441 28.23 2.64 25.25
CA ALA A 441 27.46 2.96 24.04
C ALA A 441 27.16 1.73 23.19
N LYS A 442 28.13 0.81 23.03
CA LYS A 442 27.90 -0.48 22.35
C LYS A 442 26.86 -1.31 23.09
N SER A 443 26.95 -1.41 24.42
CA SER A 443 25.99 -2.17 25.23
C SER A 443 24.57 -1.65 25.08
N ASP A 444 24.39 -0.32 25.06
CA ASP A 444 23.09 0.30 24.82
C ASP A 444 22.55 0.02 23.41
N ALA A 445 23.41 0.12 22.38
CA ALA A 445 23.05 -0.18 21.00
C ALA A 445 22.65 -1.66 20.80
N VAL A 446 23.35 -2.58 21.46
CA VAL A 446 23.00 -4.02 21.44
C VAL A 446 21.64 -4.25 22.07
N ARG A 447 21.34 -3.60 23.20
CA ARG A 447 20.01 -3.70 23.84
C ARG A 447 18.90 -3.19 22.92
N GLU A 448 19.12 -2.08 22.22
CA GLU A 448 18.16 -1.55 21.24
C GLU A 448 17.96 -2.53 20.08
N TYR A 449 19.04 -3.08 19.53
CA TYR A 449 18.97 -4.08 18.47
C TYR A 449 18.17 -5.32 18.91
N GLU A 450 18.44 -5.88 20.10
CA GLU A 450 17.68 -7.00 20.64
C GLU A 450 16.20 -6.67 20.86
N SER A 451 15.88 -5.44 21.30
CA SER A 451 14.48 -4.99 21.40
C SER A 451 13.79 -4.97 20.04
N ILE A 452 14.46 -4.50 18.98
CA ILE A 452 13.92 -4.48 17.61
C ILE A 452 13.73 -5.91 17.08
N LYS A 453 14.64 -6.83 17.40
CA LYS A 453 14.53 -8.25 17.03
C LYS A 453 13.25 -8.88 17.62
N GLU A 454 13.00 -8.65 18.90
CA GLU A 454 11.81 -9.17 19.57
C GLU A 454 10.53 -8.53 19.00
N ASN A 455 10.54 -7.21 18.76
CA ASN A 455 9.43 -6.51 18.10
C ASN A 455 9.10 -7.12 16.73
N ASN A 456 10.11 -7.32 15.87
CA ASN A 456 9.93 -7.98 14.58
C ASN A 456 9.31 -9.37 14.75
N LYS A 457 9.80 -10.17 15.69
CA LYS A 457 9.31 -11.55 15.92
C LYS A 457 7.84 -11.58 16.34
N ILE A 458 7.44 -10.72 17.27
CA ILE A 458 6.05 -10.59 17.71
C ILE A 458 5.16 -10.15 16.54
N GLU A 459 5.64 -9.16 15.80
CA GLU A 459 4.86 -8.52 14.75
C GLU A 459 4.65 -9.41 13.53
N ILE A 460 5.66 -10.18 13.13
CA ILE A 460 5.56 -11.21 12.11
C ILE A 460 4.45 -12.20 12.44
N LYS A 461 4.40 -12.69 13.68
CA LYS A 461 3.36 -13.63 14.12
C LYS A 461 1.97 -13.00 14.12
N ARG A 462 1.86 -11.74 14.55
CA ARG A 462 0.60 -10.99 14.53
C ARG A 462 0.10 -10.83 13.09
N PHE A 463 0.95 -10.32 12.21
CA PHE A 463 0.66 -10.12 10.81
C PHE A 463 0.19 -11.41 10.12
N ASP A 464 0.87 -12.53 10.36
CA ASP A 464 0.49 -13.82 9.78
C ASP A 464 -0.90 -14.30 10.24
N LYS A 465 -1.23 -14.05 11.51
CA LYS A 465 -2.55 -14.39 12.07
C LYS A 465 -3.65 -13.52 11.46
N GLU A 466 -3.44 -12.20 11.41
CA GLU A 466 -4.38 -11.24 10.84
C GLU A 466 -4.59 -11.53 9.34
N ARG A 467 -3.51 -11.68 8.57
CA ARG A 467 -3.55 -11.99 7.14
C ARG A 467 -4.40 -13.20 6.83
N ARG A 468 -4.18 -14.29 7.58
CA ARG A 468 -4.93 -15.53 7.37
C ARG A 468 -6.41 -15.32 7.61
N HIS A 469 -6.76 -14.63 8.70
CA HIS A 469 -8.15 -14.35 9.02
C HIS A 469 -8.82 -13.50 7.93
N ASP A 470 -8.19 -12.38 7.56
CA ASP A 470 -8.74 -11.43 6.60
C ASP A 470 -8.87 -12.04 5.20
N PHE A 471 -7.90 -12.85 4.77
CA PHE A 471 -7.98 -13.51 3.46
C PHE A 471 -9.04 -14.60 3.41
N ILE A 472 -9.27 -15.32 4.51
CA ILE A 472 -10.38 -16.27 4.59
C ILE A 472 -11.72 -15.53 4.50
N GLU A 473 -11.88 -14.43 5.23
CA GLU A 473 -13.12 -13.65 5.21
C GLU A 473 -13.34 -12.96 3.85
N MET A 474 -12.28 -12.45 3.22
CA MET A 474 -12.31 -11.96 1.83
C MET A 474 -12.81 -13.04 0.87
N LEU A 475 -12.20 -14.22 0.88
CA LEU A 475 -12.55 -15.30 -0.04
C LEU A 475 -13.97 -15.79 0.19
N LYS A 476 -14.40 -15.92 1.45
CA LYS A 476 -15.79 -16.23 1.79
C LYS A 476 -16.75 -15.18 1.25
N GLY A 477 -16.47 -13.90 1.50
CA GLY A 477 -17.27 -12.78 1.01
C GLY A 477 -17.40 -12.82 -0.51
N PHE A 478 -16.29 -12.99 -1.21
CA PHE A 478 -16.24 -13.11 -2.67
C PHE A 478 -17.10 -14.28 -3.18
N VAL A 479 -16.91 -15.48 -2.63
CA VAL A 479 -17.64 -16.70 -3.05
C VAL A 479 -19.14 -16.58 -2.75
N ILE A 480 -19.51 -16.13 -1.55
CA ILE A 480 -20.92 -15.99 -1.15
C ILE A 480 -21.63 -14.99 -2.07
N THR A 481 -21.00 -13.84 -2.34
CA THR A 481 -21.54 -12.86 -3.28
C THR A 481 -21.69 -13.47 -4.67
N GLN A 482 -20.67 -14.17 -5.18
CA GLN A 482 -20.72 -14.76 -6.52
C GLN A 482 -21.84 -15.80 -6.67
N VAL A 483 -22.00 -16.68 -5.68
CA VAL A 483 -23.07 -17.69 -5.65
C VAL A 483 -24.43 -17.03 -5.60
N SER A 484 -24.63 -16.07 -4.70
CA SER A 484 -25.91 -15.38 -4.53
C SER A 484 -26.38 -14.68 -5.81
N TYR A 485 -25.47 -14.03 -6.54
CA TYR A 485 -25.81 -13.40 -7.82
C TYR A 485 -26.04 -14.44 -8.92
N SER A 486 -25.28 -15.54 -8.93
CA SER A 486 -25.48 -16.62 -9.89
C SER A 486 -26.87 -17.27 -9.73
N ASP A 487 -27.32 -17.50 -8.49
CA ASP A 487 -28.69 -17.97 -8.20
C ASP A 487 -29.74 -16.94 -8.62
N HIS A 488 -29.49 -15.66 -8.36
CA HIS A 488 -30.38 -14.57 -8.81
C HIS A 488 -30.53 -14.57 -10.34
N PHE A 489 -29.43 -14.72 -11.07
CA PHE A 489 -29.43 -14.77 -12.53
C PHE A 489 -30.12 -16.02 -13.07
N ALA A 490 -29.89 -17.18 -12.45
CA ALA A 490 -30.57 -18.42 -12.81
C ALA A 490 -32.10 -18.28 -12.66
N ASN A 491 -32.58 -17.68 -11.57
CA ASN A 491 -34.00 -17.42 -11.36
C ASN A 491 -34.57 -16.46 -12.42
N MET A 492 -33.82 -15.42 -12.80
CA MET A 492 -34.23 -14.51 -13.87
C MET A 492 -34.37 -15.23 -15.22
N TRP A 493 -33.39 -16.06 -15.58
CA TRP A 493 -33.44 -16.82 -16.84
C TRP A 493 -34.51 -17.90 -16.84
N THR A 494 -34.81 -18.50 -15.69
CA THR A 494 -35.91 -19.45 -15.55
C THR A 494 -37.24 -18.77 -15.88
N LYS A 495 -37.49 -17.59 -15.32
CA LYS A 495 -38.70 -16.81 -15.61
C LYS A 495 -38.81 -16.44 -17.10
N VAL A 496 -37.72 -16.02 -17.72
CA VAL A 496 -37.67 -15.74 -19.17
C VAL A 496 -38.01 -16.99 -19.99
N THR A 497 -37.52 -18.15 -19.56
CA THR A 497 -37.79 -19.43 -20.23
C THR A 497 -39.27 -19.79 -20.14
N GLU A 498 -39.87 -19.65 -18.98
CA GLU A 498 -41.31 -19.86 -18.76
C GLU A 498 -42.16 -18.90 -19.62
N GLU A 499 -41.78 -17.62 -19.68
CA GLU A 499 -42.47 -16.61 -20.51
C GLU A 499 -42.37 -16.90 -22.02
N THR A 500 -41.37 -17.70 -22.45
CA THR A 500 -41.10 -18.01 -23.87
C THR A 500 -41.39 -19.47 -24.24
N GLU A 501 -41.93 -20.28 -23.33
CA GLU A 501 -42.21 -21.71 -23.52
C GLU A 501 -43.10 -22.01 -24.74
N VAL A 502 -43.98 -21.07 -25.10
CA VAL A 502 -44.87 -21.16 -26.27
C VAL A 502 -44.09 -21.40 -27.58
N TYR A 503 -42.83 -20.95 -27.67
CA TYR A 503 -41.99 -21.18 -28.85
C TYR A 503 -41.44 -22.61 -28.92
N ALA A 504 -41.19 -23.25 -27.78
CA ALA A 504 -40.73 -24.64 -27.74
C ALA A 504 -41.86 -25.60 -28.17
N ASN A 505 -43.09 -25.33 -27.73
CA ASN A 505 -44.25 -26.19 -28.03
C ASN A 505 -44.77 -26.05 -29.47
N ARG A 506 -44.27 -25.10 -30.26
CA ARG A 506 -44.68 -24.88 -31.66
C ARG A 506 -43.75 -25.55 -32.68
N SER A 507 -42.54 -25.95 -32.28
CA SER A 507 -41.60 -26.66 -33.15
C SER A 507 -41.77 -28.18 -33.13
N SER A 508 -42.53 -28.71 -32.17
CA SER A 508 -43.07 -30.08 -32.13
C SER A 508 -44.43 -30.15 -32.81
#